data_AF-A0AAE0EBJ2-F1
#
_entry.id   AF-A0AAE0EBJ2-F1
#
_cell.length_a   1.000
_cell.length_b   1.000
_cell.length_c   1.000
_cell.angle_alpha   90.00
_cell.angle_beta   90.00
_cell.angle_gamma   90.00
#
_symmetry.space_group_name_H-M   'P 1'
#
loop_
_entity.id
_entity.type
_entity.pdbx_description
1 polymer ?
#
loop_
_entity_poly.entity_id
_entity_poly.type
_entity_poly.pdbx_seq_one_letter_code
_entity_poly.pdbx_strand_id
1 'polypeptide(L)'
;MPYSETANAFVYDCMAAILYNMAKEGLISEAQVDAFNLPLYFCPPGEFSAVVEKNGNFSIEVIGLTNPSPWVEDRIDIAEYIKHIKAAKGGDVEQTFSK
;
A
#
# COMPACT_ATOMS: atom_id res chain seq x y z
N MET A 1 8.81 2.58 13.54
CA MET A 1 8.95 1.53 12.51
C MET A 1 9.16 2.24 11.18
N PRO A 2 10.26 1.98 10.46
CA PRO A 2 10.42 2.42 9.07
C PRO A 2 9.24 1.98 8.19
N TYR A 3 8.87 2.76 7.17
CA TYR A 3 7.74 2.41 6.29
C TYR A 3 7.92 1.05 5.62
N SER A 4 9.15 0.68 5.29
CA SER A 4 9.53 -0.62 4.71
C SER A 4 9.27 -1.82 5.64
N GLU A 5 9.09 -1.58 6.94
CA GLU A 5 8.84 -2.65 7.92
C GLU A 5 7.35 -2.80 8.28
N THR A 6 6.47 -2.02 7.63
CA THR A 6 5.02 -2.13 7.84
C THR A 6 4.44 -3.37 7.16
N ALA A 7 3.35 -3.91 7.70
CA ALA A 7 2.65 -5.06 7.08
C ALA A 7 2.21 -4.78 5.64
N ASN A 8 1.79 -3.53 5.36
CA ASN A 8 1.42 -3.09 4.01
C ASN A 8 2.63 -3.15 3.06
N ALA A 9 3.79 -2.60 3.49
CA ALA A 9 4.99 -2.63 2.67
C ALA A 9 5.42 -4.06 2.33
N PHE A 10 5.43 -4.94 3.33
CA PHE A 10 5.74 -6.37 3.12
C PHE A 10 4.80 -7.02 2.09
N VAL A 11 3.49 -6.78 2.19
CA VAL A 11 2.54 -7.35 1.23
C VAL A 11 2.67 -6.76 -0.17
N TYR A 12 2.97 -5.47 -0.31
CA TYR A 12 3.23 -4.89 -1.63
C TYR A 12 4.53 -5.40 -2.26
N ASP A 13 5.57 -5.65 -1.46
CA ASP A 13 6.79 -6.31 -1.93
C ASP A 13 6.50 -7.74 -2.40
N CYS A 14 5.67 -8.50 -1.65
CA CYS A 14 5.21 -9.81 -2.09
C CYS A 14 4.40 -9.74 -3.38
N MET A 15 3.50 -8.77 -3.53
CA MET A 15 2.71 -8.58 -4.76
C MET A 15 3.62 -8.30 -5.95
N ALA A 16 4.61 -7.40 -5.80
CA ALA A 16 5.57 -7.08 -6.85
C ALA A 16 6.38 -8.33 -7.27
N ALA A 17 6.85 -9.11 -6.30
CA ALA A 17 7.57 -10.36 -6.56
C ALA A 17 6.70 -11.41 -7.29
N ILE A 18 5.42 -11.53 -6.91
CA ILE A 18 4.47 -12.44 -7.58
C ILE A 18 4.24 -12.01 -9.03
N LEU A 19 3.97 -10.72 -9.28
CA LEU A 19 3.78 -10.20 -10.63
C LEU A 19 5.02 -10.42 -11.50
N TYR A 20 6.21 -10.19 -10.95
CA TYR A 20 7.45 -10.43 -11.68
C TYR A 20 7.67 -11.92 -12.00
N ASN A 21 7.31 -12.83 -11.10
CA ASN A 21 7.36 -14.27 -11.37
C ASN A 21 6.34 -14.67 -12.44
N MET A 22 5.12 -14.13 -12.41
CA MET A 22 4.13 -14.35 -13.46
C MET A 22 4.61 -13.86 -14.83
N ALA A 23 5.36 -12.75 -14.87
CA ALA A 23 5.98 -12.27 -16.10
C ALA A 23 7.05 -13.22 -16.63
N LYS A 24 7.91 -13.75 -15.75
CA LYS A 24 8.92 -14.77 -16.11
C LYS A 24 8.30 -16.06 -16.63
N GLU A 25 7.13 -16.45 -16.10
CA GLU A 25 6.36 -17.60 -16.54
C GLU A 25 5.59 -17.34 -17.84
N GLY A 26 5.60 -16.10 -18.36
CA GLY A 26 4.91 -15.72 -19.59
C GLY A 26 3.39 -15.56 -19.44
N LEU A 27 2.87 -15.49 -18.21
CA LEU A 27 1.45 -15.29 -17.94
C LEU A 27 0.99 -13.85 -18.18
N ILE A 28 1.92 -12.89 -18.00
CA ILE A 28 1.76 -11.46 -18.26
C ILE A 28 3.05 -10.93 -18.87
N SER A 29 3.03 -9.72 -19.45
CA SER A 29 4.26 -9.09 -19.97
C SER A 29 5.00 -8.29 -18.89
N GLU A 30 6.33 -8.24 -18.97
CA GLU A 30 7.17 -7.39 -18.11
C GLU A 30 6.76 -5.91 -18.23
N ALA A 31 6.43 -5.45 -19.44
CA ALA A 31 5.94 -4.09 -19.67
C ALA A 31 4.62 -3.76 -18.92
N GLN A 32 3.72 -4.74 -18.76
CA GLN A 32 2.52 -4.55 -17.92
C GLN A 32 2.89 -4.42 -16.44
N VAL A 33 3.88 -5.17 -15.97
CA VAL A 33 4.37 -5.08 -14.58
C VAL A 33 5.04 -3.73 -14.34
N ASP A 34 5.91 -3.29 -15.24
CA ASP A 34 6.62 -2.01 -15.12
C ASP A 34 5.69 -0.80 -15.15
N ALA A 35 4.61 -0.88 -15.94
CA ALA A 35 3.60 0.17 -16.01
C ALA A 35 2.68 0.21 -14.78
N PHE A 36 2.53 -0.92 -14.08
CA PHE A 36 1.61 -1.05 -12.97
C PHE A 36 2.16 -0.41 -11.70
N ASN A 37 1.43 0.55 -11.15
CA ASN A 37 1.68 1.11 -9.83
C ASN A 37 0.35 1.23 -9.07
N LEU A 38 0.37 0.98 -7.77
CA LEU A 38 -0.78 1.30 -6.93
C LEU A 38 -0.86 2.82 -6.74
N PRO A 39 -2.04 3.45 -6.86
CA PRO A 39 -2.22 4.89 -6.66
C PRO A 39 -2.22 5.23 -5.16
N LEU A 40 -1.12 4.93 -4.47
CA LEU A 40 -0.97 5.04 -3.02
C LEU A 40 0.29 5.82 -2.68
N TYR A 41 0.15 6.71 -1.70
CA TYR A 41 1.27 7.41 -1.11
C TYR A 41 1.13 7.45 0.41
N PHE A 42 2.11 6.87 1.11
CA PHE A 42 2.16 6.87 2.57
C PHE A 42 2.90 8.11 3.06
N CYS A 43 2.17 9.21 3.19
CA CYS A 43 2.73 10.50 3.59
C CYS A 43 3.18 10.49 5.06
N PRO A 44 4.44 10.84 5.37
CA PRO A 44 4.90 11.07 6.73
C PRO A 44 4.24 12.31 7.35
N PRO A 45 4.02 12.32 8.68
CA PRO A 45 3.43 13.48 9.36
C PRO A 45 4.12 14.81 9.04
N GLY A 46 5.46 14.82 8.95
CA GLY A 46 6.21 16.04 8.62
C GLY A 46 5.95 16.57 7.21
N GLU A 47 5.81 15.69 6.22
CA GLU A 47 5.46 16.10 4.85
C GLU A 47 4.02 16.60 4.78
N PHE A 48 3.09 15.91 5.46
CA PHE A 48 1.70 16.33 5.55
C PHE A 48 1.61 17.74 6.16
N SER A 49 2.29 17.99 7.28
CA SER A 49 2.31 19.30 7.92
C SER A 49 2.84 20.39 7.00
N ALA A 50 3.95 20.13 6.30
CA ALA A 50 4.53 21.11 5.38
C ALA A 50 3.56 21.50 4.24
N VAL A 51 2.76 20.55 3.73
CA VAL A 51 1.76 20.83 2.71
C VAL A 51 0.60 21.67 3.27
N VAL A 52 0.12 21.37 4.48
CA VAL A 52 -0.95 22.14 5.13
C VAL A 52 -0.51 23.56 5.44
N GLU A 53 0.71 23.73 5.98
CA GLU A 53 1.28 25.05 6.26
C GLU A 53 1.47 25.87 4.99
N LYS A 54 1.96 25.25 3.91
CA LYS A 54 2.08 25.90 2.60
C LYS A 54 0.71 26.31 2.04
N ASN A 55 -0.33 25.52 2.29
CA ASN A 55 -1.69 25.85 1.87
C ASN A 55 -2.22 27.09 2.62
N GLY A 56 -1.97 27.20 3.93
CA GLY A 56 -2.28 28.39 4.72
C GLY A 56 -3.75 28.60 5.08
N ASN A 57 -4.64 27.69 4.69
CA ASN A 57 -6.08 27.77 5.01
C ASN A 57 -6.48 27.05 6.31
N PHE A 58 -5.59 26.25 6.89
CA PHE A 58 -5.86 25.43 8.06
C PHE A 58 -4.73 25.53 9.10
N SER A 59 -5.09 25.45 10.39
CA SER A 59 -4.16 25.22 11.48
C SER A 59 -4.13 23.74 11.86
N ILE A 60 -2.95 23.22 12.20
CA ILE A 60 -2.79 21.85 12.69
C ILE A 60 -2.86 21.89 14.21
N GLU A 61 -3.96 21.38 14.78
CA GLU A 61 -4.11 21.32 16.24
C GLU A 61 -3.39 20.09 16.83
N VAL A 62 -3.48 18.94 16.16
CA VAL A 62 -2.83 17.68 16.58
C VAL A 62 -2.41 16.89 15.35
N ILE A 63 -1.18 16.36 15.38
CA ILE A 63 -0.69 15.38 14.41
C ILE A 63 0.11 14.30 15.13
N GLY A 64 -0.06 13.05 14.72
CA GLY A 64 0.64 11.92 15.32
C GLY A 64 0.35 10.62 14.61
N LEU A 65 1.18 9.62 14.89
CA LEU A 65 0.94 8.25 14.43
C LEU A 65 -0.01 7.55 15.41
N THR A 66 -0.93 6.76 14.89
CA THR A 66 -1.84 5.91 15.68
C THR A 66 -1.58 4.44 15.40
N ASN A 67 -1.87 3.57 16.36
CA ASN A 67 -2.04 2.16 16.06
C ASN A 67 -3.40 2.00 15.36
N PRO A 68 -3.46 1.60 14.08
CA PRO A 68 -4.74 1.48 13.36
C PRO A 68 -5.55 0.26 13.81
N SER A 69 -4.97 -0.66 14.59
CA SER A 69 -5.62 -1.88 15.05
C SER A 69 -5.28 -2.17 16.51
N PRO A 70 -5.68 -1.28 17.45
CA PRO A 70 -5.38 -1.44 18.87
C PRO A 70 -6.03 -2.67 19.52
N TRP A 71 -7.04 -3.26 18.87
CA TRP A 71 -7.72 -4.50 19.29
C TRP A 71 -6.98 -5.78 18.90
N VAL A 72 -5.91 -5.68 18.10
CA VAL A 72 -5.10 -6.85 17.72
C VAL A 72 -4.05 -7.05 18.81
N GLU A 73 -4.33 -7.99 19.70
CA GLU A 73 -3.45 -8.30 20.85
C GLU A 73 -2.32 -9.29 20.49
N ASP A 74 -2.53 -10.12 19.48
CA ASP A 74 -1.62 -11.20 19.07
C ASP A 74 -1.18 -11.07 17.59
N ARG A 75 -1.05 -12.19 16.89
CA ARG A 75 -0.63 -12.26 15.49
C ARG A 75 -1.79 -11.89 14.57
N ILE A 76 -1.46 -11.19 13.50
CA ILE A 76 -2.38 -10.94 12.39
C ILE A 76 -2.66 -12.26 11.67
N ASP A 77 -3.93 -12.61 11.48
CA ASP A 77 -4.32 -13.66 10.54
C ASP A 77 -4.02 -13.15 9.11
N ILE A 78 -2.98 -13.73 8.50
CA ILE A 78 -2.52 -13.35 7.17
C ILE A 78 -3.60 -13.61 6.12
N ALA A 79 -4.39 -14.69 6.25
CA ALA A 79 -5.44 -15.00 5.29
C ALA A 79 -6.59 -13.99 5.37
N GLU A 80 -6.96 -13.56 6.57
CA GLU A 80 -7.92 -12.46 6.76
C GLU A 80 -7.37 -11.13 6.21
N TYR A 81 -6.12 -10.81 6.52
CA TYR A 81 -5.47 -9.60 6.03
C TYR A 81 -5.39 -9.55 4.49
N ILE A 82 -5.06 -10.66 3.82
CA ILE A 82 -5.06 -10.77 2.36
C ILE A 82 -6.45 -10.55 1.79
N LYS A 83 -7.53 -11.01 2.44
CA LYS A 83 -8.90 -10.73 1.99
C LYS A 83 -9.18 -9.22 1.99
N HIS A 84 -8.73 -8.49 3.03
CA HIS A 84 -8.89 -7.05 3.09
C HIS A 84 -8.09 -6.33 2.00
N ILE A 85 -6.84 -6.73 1.77
CA ILE A 85 -6.02 -6.18 0.67
C ILE A 85 -6.68 -6.45 -0.68
N LYS A 86 -7.16 -7.68 -0.93
CA LYS A 86 -7.88 -8.03 -2.15
C LYS A 86 -9.14 -7.19 -2.34
N ALA A 87 -9.94 -6.99 -1.28
CA ALA A 87 -11.13 -6.15 -1.36
C ALA A 87 -10.79 -4.68 -1.68
N ALA A 88 -9.69 -4.16 -1.12
CA ALA A 88 -9.30 -2.77 -1.30
C ALA A 88 -8.53 -2.49 -2.61
N LYS A 89 -7.85 -3.49 -3.18
CA LYS A 89 -6.89 -3.33 -4.30
C LYS A 89 -7.09 -4.27 -5.47
N GLY A 90 -7.97 -5.27 -5.35
CA GLY A 90 -8.20 -6.26 -6.39
C GLY A 90 -8.66 -5.64 -7.72
N GLY A 91 -9.50 -4.62 -7.67
CA GLY A 91 -9.99 -3.91 -8.86
C GLY A 91 -8.87 -3.24 -9.67
N ASP A 92 -7.87 -2.65 -9.01
CA ASP A 92 -6.73 -1.99 -9.69
C ASP A 92 -5.89 -3.02 -10.47
N VAL A 93 -5.66 -4.19 -9.86
CA VAL A 93 -4.95 -5.32 -10.48
C VAL A 93 -5.76 -5.88 -11.64
N GLU A 94 -7.05 -6.15 -11.43
CA GLU A 94 -7.95 -6.69 -12.46
C GLU A 94 -8.03 -5.76 -13.67
N GLN A 95 -8.14 -4.44 -13.45
CA GLN A 95 -8.20 -3.45 -14.53
C GLN A 95 -6.95 -3.43 -15.40
N THR A 96 -5.79 -3.71 -14.81
CA THR A 96 -4.49 -3.65 -15.49
C THR A 96 -4.17 -4.94 -16.24
N PHE A 97 -4.43 -6.10 -15.63
CA PHE A 97 -3.97 -7.39 -16.14
C PHE A 97 -5.08 -8.25 -16.80
N SER A 98 -6.36 -7.86 -16.72
CA SER A 98 -7.47 -8.61 -17.35
C SER A 98 -7.80 -8.15 -18.79
N LYS A 99 -6.91 -7.39 -19.43
CA LYS A 99 -7.07 -6.92 -20.82
C LYS A 99 -6.10 -7.61 -21.76
#